data_AF-A0A8T3N6L7-F1
#
_entry.id   AF-A0A8T3N6L7-F1
#
_cell.length_a   1.000
_cell.length_b   1.000
_cell.length_c   1.000
_cell.angle_alpha   90.00
_cell.angle_beta   90.00
_cell.angle_gamma   90.00
#
_symmetry.space_group_name_H-M   'P 1'
#
loop_
_entity.id
_entity.type
_entity.pdbx_description
1 polymer ?
#
loop_
_entity_poly.entity_id
_entity_poly.type
_entity_poly.pdbx_seq_one_letter_code
_entity_poly.pdbx_strand_id
1 'polypeptide(L)'
;MNKKVQIIYENGKPAYAVLRYEDYAALTGREQANGADDELVPFAVGDFIRNPIRVLRVEAGLRQEHLAVRLGVSQGYVSRIEGRNFKVTDTMVKRVKQAVNGHKR
;
A
#
# COMPACT_ATOMS: atom_id res chain seq x y z
N MET A 1 21.57 -17.16 32.94
CA MET A 1 21.13 -17.65 31.61
C MET A 1 22.35 -18.11 30.83
N ASN A 2 22.61 -19.42 30.75
CA ASN A 2 23.63 -19.97 29.85
C ASN A 2 22.97 -20.37 28.53
N LYS A 3 22.76 -19.40 27.62
CA LYS A 3 22.29 -19.70 26.27
C LYS A 3 23.49 -20.04 25.40
N LYS A 4 23.71 -21.34 25.17
CA LYS A 4 24.77 -21.83 24.29
C LYS A 4 24.33 -21.57 22.84
N VAL A 5 24.78 -20.47 22.25
CA VAL A 5 24.59 -20.17 20.82
C VAL A 5 25.42 -21.18 20.02
N GLN A 6 24.81 -21.80 19.00
CA GLN A 6 25.54 -22.68 18.09
C GLN A 6 26.16 -21.85 16.97
N ILE A 7 27.48 -21.99 16.78
CA ILE A 7 28.23 -21.30 15.74
C ILE A 7 28.64 -22.32 14.67
N ILE A 8 28.39 -21.98 13.40
CA ILE A 8 28.78 -22.75 12.23
C ILE A 8 29.98 -22.05 11.59
N TYR A 9 31.01 -22.82 11.29
CA TYR A 9 32.29 -22.32 10.77
C TYR A 9 32.48 -22.67 9.30
N GLU A 10 33.10 -21.78 8.55
CA GLU A 10 33.62 -22.02 7.20
C GLU A 10 35.11 -21.63 7.17
N ASN A 11 35.96 -22.49 6.62
CA ASN A 11 37.42 -22.28 6.55
C ASN A 11 38.05 -21.87 7.89
N GLY A 12 37.57 -22.44 9.00
CA GLY A 12 38.05 -22.16 10.35
C GLY A 12 37.59 -20.81 10.94
N LYS A 13 36.73 -20.06 10.25
CA LYS A 13 36.16 -18.79 10.74
C LYS A 13 34.66 -18.94 11.00
N PRO A 14 34.12 -18.32 12.05
CA PRO A 14 32.68 -18.35 12.31
C PRO A 14 31.96 -17.64 11.16
N ALA A 15 31.03 -18.35 10.52
CA ALA A 15 30.27 -17.84 9.37
C ALA A 15 28.81 -17.57 9.74
N TYR A 16 28.20 -18.44 10.56
CA TYR A 16 26.80 -18.30 10.98
C TYR A 16 26.61 -18.58 12.47
N ALA A 17 25.58 -17.98 13.05
CA ALA A 17 25.11 -18.27 14.40
C ALA A 17 23.63 -18.69 14.36
N VAL A 18 23.29 -19.81 15.00
CA VAL A 18 21.91 -20.27 15.12
C VAL A 18 21.34 -19.74 16.43
N LEU A 19 20.30 -18.92 16.30
CA LEU A 19 19.58 -18.31 17.41
C LEU A 19 18.16 -18.87 17.46
N ARG A 20 17.59 -18.95 18.67
CA ARG A 20 16.15 -19.13 18.80
C ARG A 20 15.46 -17.88 18.25
N TYR A 21 14.29 -18.07 17.65
CA TYR A 21 13.59 -16.99 16.95
C TYR A 21 13.28 -15.79 17.86
N GLU A 22 12.90 -16.04 19.11
CA GLU A 22 12.69 -15.00 20.14
C GLU A 22 13.92 -14.10 20.36
N ASP A 23 15.12 -14.70 20.35
CA ASP A 23 16.37 -13.97 20.59
C ASP A 23 16.76 -13.16 19.36
N TYR A 24 16.51 -13.71 18.17
CA TYR A 24 16.68 -12.99 16.92
C TYR A 24 15.70 -11.81 16.81
N ALA A 25 14.43 -11.98 17.19
CA ALA A 25 13.43 -10.92 17.17
C ALA A 25 13.80 -9.76 18.11
N ALA A 26 14.30 -10.08 19.32
CA ALA A 26 14.81 -9.08 20.27
C ALA A 26 16.06 -8.35 19.74
N LEU A 27 16.98 -9.04 19.07
CA LEU A 27 18.21 -8.45 18.51
C LEU A 27 17.96 -7.59 17.26
N THR A 28 16.98 -7.96 16.43
CA THR A 28 16.66 -7.22 15.19
C THR A 28 15.73 -6.05 15.41
N GLY A 29 15.31 -5.78 16.65
CA GLY A 29 14.37 -4.70 16.93
C GLY A 29 13.02 -4.86 16.21
N ARG A 30 12.66 -6.07 15.75
CA ARG A 30 11.42 -6.30 14.99
C ARG A 30 10.17 -6.13 15.83
N GLU A 31 10.27 -6.24 17.15
CA GLU A 31 9.18 -5.83 18.05
C GLU A 31 9.03 -4.29 18.14
N GLN A 32 10.05 -3.53 17.74
CA GLN A 32 10.08 -2.07 17.69
C GLN A 32 10.04 -1.50 16.25
N ALA A 33 9.94 -2.35 15.23
CA ALA A 33 9.83 -1.95 13.82
C ALA A 33 8.43 -1.39 13.47
N ASN A 34 7.81 -0.69 14.41
CA ASN A 34 6.76 0.26 14.15
C ASN A 34 7.40 1.65 14.06
N GLY A 35 7.90 2.04 12.87
CA GLY A 35 7.79 3.45 12.50
C GLY A 35 8.98 4.20 11.88
N ALA A 36 10.14 3.62 11.61
CA ALA A 36 11.18 4.34 10.85
C ALA A 36 12.20 3.38 10.23
N ASP A 37 11.78 2.69 9.18
CA ASP A 37 12.74 2.22 8.18
C ASP A 37 12.78 3.34 7.13
N ASP A 38 13.83 4.17 7.14
CA ASP A 38 13.98 5.28 6.19
C ASP A 38 14.06 4.78 4.73
N GLU A 39 14.20 3.46 4.53
CA GLU A 39 14.09 2.81 3.22
C GLU A 39 12.63 2.56 2.77
N LEU A 40 11.65 2.60 3.69
CA LEU A 40 10.23 2.40 3.36
C LEU A 40 9.61 3.70 2.84
N VAL A 41 9.56 3.83 1.51
CA VAL A 41 8.82 4.91 0.85
C VAL A 41 7.33 4.56 0.77
N PRO A 42 6.41 5.40 1.28
CA PRO A 42 4.98 5.17 1.13
C PRO A 42 4.57 5.10 -0.35
N PHE A 43 3.75 4.11 -0.69
CA PHE A 43 3.23 3.98 -2.06
C PHE A 43 2.23 5.09 -2.36
N ALA A 44 2.61 6.03 -3.22
CA ALA A 44 1.74 7.11 -3.70
C ALA A 44 1.09 6.72 -5.03
N VAL A 45 -0.23 6.50 -5.03
CA VAL A 45 -1.00 6.09 -6.22
C VAL A 45 -0.88 7.12 -7.35
N GLY A 46 -0.80 8.42 -7.00
CA GLY A 46 -0.70 9.53 -7.95
C GLY A 46 0.52 9.47 -8.88
N ASP A 47 1.60 8.83 -8.44
CA ASP A 47 2.85 8.72 -9.22
C ASP A 47 2.70 7.75 -10.41
N PHE A 48 1.75 6.82 -10.32
CA PHE A 48 1.55 5.76 -11.32
C PHE A 48 0.28 5.94 -12.16
N ILE A 49 -0.65 6.79 -11.72
CA ILE A 49 -1.96 6.96 -12.36
C ILE A 49 -2.19 8.43 -12.72
N ARG A 50 -2.19 8.73 -14.02
CA ARG A 50 -2.43 10.09 -14.53
C ARG A 50 -3.88 10.56 -14.38
N ASN A 51 -4.84 9.64 -14.46
CA ASN A 51 -6.25 10.01 -14.44
C ASN A 51 -6.70 10.28 -12.98
N PRO A 52 -7.09 11.51 -12.62
CA PRO A 52 -7.40 11.86 -11.23
C PRO A 52 -8.64 11.16 -10.68
N ILE A 53 -9.60 10.77 -11.53
CA ILE A 53 -10.77 9.99 -11.11
C ILE A 53 -10.33 8.60 -10.64
N ARG A 54 -9.42 7.98 -11.40
CA ARG A 54 -8.88 6.67 -11.08
C ARG A 54 -8.01 6.71 -9.81
N VAL A 55 -7.22 7.77 -9.61
CA VAL A 55 -6.45 7.98 -8.37
C VAL A 55 -7.39 7.98 -7.16
N LEU A 56 -8.39 8.86 -7.16
CA LEU A 56 -9.36 8.98 -6.06
C LEU A 56 -10.08 7.67 -5.77
N ARG A 57 -10.42 6.90 -6.82
CA ARG A 57 -11.08 5.60 -6.67
C ARG A 57 -10.17 4.57 -6.01
N VAL A 58 -8.93 4.46 -6.46
CA VAL A 58 -7.95 3.46 -5.97
C VAL A 58 -7.50 3.79 -4.55
N GLU A 59 -7.25 5.06 -4.24
CA GLU A 59 -6.94 5.52 -2.88
C GLU A 59 -8.07 5.20 -1.89
N ALA A 60 -9.31 5.15 -2.37
CA ALA A 60 -10.47 4.73 -1.58
C ALA A 60 -10.75 3.23 -1.56
N GLY A 61 -9.90 2.41 -2.20
CA GLY A 61 -10.06 0.96 -2.26
C GLY A 61 -11.29 0.50 -3.06
N LEU A 62 -11.81 1.32 -3.98
CA LEU A 62 -13.04 1.01 -4.71
C LEU A 62 -12.78 0.35 -6.06
N ARG A 63 -13.63 -0.62 -6.40
CA ARG A 63 -13.76 -1.12 -7.77
C ARG A 63 -14.60 -0.16 -8.61
N GLN A 64 -14.52 -0.29 -9.94
CA GLN A 64 -15.27 0.60 -10.84
C GLN A 64 -16.79 0.46 -10.65
N GLU A 65 -17.27 -0.76 -10.38
CA GLU A 65 -18.68 -1.05 -10.10
C GLU A 65 -19.15 -0.30 -8.84
N HIS A 66 -18.34 -0.30 -7.79
CA HIS A 66 -18.67 0.39 -6.54
C HIS A 66 -18.75 1.90 -6.72
N LEU A 67 -17.80 2.49 -7.47
CA LEU A 67 -17.86 3.92 -7.79
C LEU A 67 -19.09 4.24 -8.66
N ALA A 68 -19.43 3.37 -9.61
CA ALA A 68 -20.58 3.53 -10.48
C ALA A 68 -21.90 3.58 -9.68
N VAL A 69 -22.08 2.64 -8.74
CA VAL A 69 -23.23 2.62 -7.81
C VAL A 69 -23.33 3.92 -7.04
N ARG A 70 -22.22 4.43 -6.48
CA ARG A 70 -22.22 5.68 -5.71
C ARG A 70 -22.51 6.93 -6.53
N LEU A 71 -22.18 6.91 -7.82
CA LEU A 71 -22.43 8.00 -8.75
C LEU A 71 -23.81 7.92 -9.42
N GLY A 72 -24.50 6.78 -9.30
CA GLY A 72 -25.75 6.50 -10.00
C GLY A 72 -25.56 6.37 -11.51
N VAL A 73 -24.43 5.79 -11.96
CA VAL A 73 -24.09 5.62 -13.39
C VAL A 73 -23.72 4.16 -13.69
N SER A 74 -23.53 3.81 -14.96
CA SER A 74 -23.07 2.48 -15.36
C SER A 74 -21.57 2.28 -15.10
N GLN A 75 -21.15 1.04 -14.87
CA GLN A 75 -19.72 0.70 -14.78
C GLN A 75 -18.97 1.07 -16.08
N GLY A 76 -19.59 0.89 -17.25
CA GLY A 76 -19.02 1.31 -18.54
C GLY A 76 -18.78 2.82 -18.63
N TYR A 77 -19.62 3.64 -17.99
CA TYR A 77 -19.38 5.08 -17.89
C TYR A 77 -18.11 5.38 -17.09
N VAL A 78 -17.91 4.69 -15.95
CA VAL A 78 -16.71 4.82 -15.12
C VAL A 78 -15.46 4.39 -15.90
N SER A 79 -15.52 3.26 -16.59
CA SER A 79 -14.43 2.79 -17.45
C SER A 79 -14.03 3.83 -18.49
N ARG A 80 -15.02 4.45 -19.15
CA ARG A 80 -14.78 5.48 -20.17
C ARG A 80 -14.12 6.74 -19.59
N ILE A 81 -14.58 7.25 -18.43
CA ILE A 81 -14.00 8.47 -17.83
C ILE A 81 -12.62 8.25 -17.22
N GLU A 82 -12.27 7.00 -16.88
CA GLU A 82 -10.94 6.60 -16.43
C GLU A 82 -9.99 6.27 -17.59
N GLY A 83 -10.51 6.22 -18.82
CA GLY A 83 -9.75 5.96 -20.04
C GLY A 83 -8.74 7.07 -20.37
N ARG A 84 -7.74 6.72 -21.19
CA ARG A 84 -6.63 7.63 -21.55
C ARG A 84 -7.05 8.90 -22.28
N ASN A 85 -8.12 8.82 -23.07
CA ASN A 85 -8.54 9.90 -23.99
C ASN A 85 -9.66 10.77 -23.42
N PHE A 86 -10.08 10.53 -22.17
CA PHE A 86 -11.17 11.31 -21.59
C PHE A 86 -10.64 12.57 -20.92
N LYS A 87 -11.13 13.74 -21.36
CA LYS A 87 -10.82 15.02 -20.72
C LYS A 87 -11.63 15.16 -19.45
N VAL A 88 -10.99 14.91 -18.31
CA VAL A 88 -11.61 15.09 -16.99
C VAL A 88 -11.76 16.57 -16.70
N THR A 89 -12.94 16.97 -16.18
CA THR A 89 -13.22 18.34 -15.73
C THR A 89 -13.18 18.44 -14.22
N ASP A 90 -12.87 19.62 -13.68
CA ASP A 90 -12.79 19.85 -12.23
C ASP A 90 -14.13 19.55 -11.52
N THR A 91 -15.24 19.87 -12.16
CA THR A 91 -16.59 19.56 -11.66
C THR A 91 -16.77 18.06 -11.47
N MET A 92 -16.25 17.24 -12.39
CA MET A 92 -16.30 15.79 -12.30
C MET A 92 -15.42 15.26 -11.16
N VAL A 93 -14.21 15.79 -11.01
CA VAL A 93 -13.30 15.45 -9.90
C VAL A 93 -13.98 15.75 -8.56
N LYS A 94 -14.60 16.93 -8.41
CA LYS A 94 -15.34 17.31 -7.19
C LYS A 94 -16.47 16.32 -6.87
N ARG A 95 -17.28 15.97 -7.88
CA ARG A 95 -18.39 15.01 -7.71
C ARG A 95 -17.88 13.63 -7.30
N VAL A 96 -16.81 13.14 -7.92
CA VAL A 96 -16.21 11.85 -7.56
C VAL A 96 -15.65 11.88 -6.15
N LYS A 97 -14.94 12.96 -5.77
CA LYS A 97 -14.40 13.12 -4.41
C LYS A 97 -15.52 13.07 -3.35
N GLN A 98 -16.66 13.69 -3.60
CA GLN A 98 -17.84 13.62 -2.73
C GLN A 98 -18.39 12.19 -2.64
N ALA A 99 -18.57 11.51 -3.78
CA ALA A 99 -19.06 10.13 -3.82
C ALA A 99 -18.13 9.13 -3.10
N VAL A 100 -16.81 9.35 -3.19
CA VAL A 100 -15.81 8.54 -2.52
C VAL A 100 -15.83 8.76 -1.00
N ASN A 101 -15.89 10.02 -0.55
CA ASN A 101 -15.83 10.39 0.88
C ASN A 101 -17.14 10.12 1.64
N GLY A 102 -18.30 10.17 0.97
CA GLY A 102 -19.61 9.95 1.60
C GLY A 102 -19.87 8.55 2.15
N HIS A 103 -18.90 7.64 2.09
CA HIS A 103 -18.99 6.27 2.57
C HIS A 103 -17.92 5.90 3.62
N LYS A 104 -17.19 6.88 4.18
CA LYS A 104 -16.42 6.60 5.40
C LYS A 104 -17.41 6.36 6.54
N ARG A 105 -17.75 5.09 6.79
CA ARG A 105 -18.32 4.60 8.05
C ARG A 105 -17.18 4.10 8.93
#